data_AF-A0A961JQD3-F1
#
_entry.id   AF-A0A961JQD3-F1
#
_cell.length_a   1.000
_cell.length_b   1.000
_cell.length_c   1.000
_cell.angle_alpha   90.00
_cell.angle_beta   90.00
_cell.angle_gamma   90.00
#
_symmetry.space_group_name_H-M   'P 1'
#
loop_
_entity.id
_entity.type
_entity.pdbx_description
1 polymer ?
#
loop_
_entity_poly.entity_id
_entity_poly.type
_entity_poly.pdbx_seq_one_letter_code
_entity_poly.pdbx_strand_id
1 'polypeptide(L)'
;MKLEDAFLDQARSNRSLGSPFTAKVLTLVARRLKPGTPVVERMLHWRGDISNRGASLPLRLLGGLHALVLTGACPELAACYPPNLCPGEEKLGAALDIALRDHTEVLLDWLEHAPQTNEVRRSAVM
;
A
#
# COMPACT_ATOMS: atom_id res chain seq x y z
N MET A 1 3.56 10.39 -14.96
CA MET A 1 3.53 8.93 -14.69
C MET A 1 2.10 8.55 -14.37
N LYS A 2 1.59 7.41 -14.85
CA LYS A 2 0.25 6.93 -14.46
C LYS A 2 0.32 6.29 -13.07
N LEU A 3 -0.81 6.24 -12.36
CA LEU A 3 -0.86 5.64 -11.02
C LEU A 3 -0.43 4.17 -11.04
N GLU A 4 -0.93 3.39 -12.00
CA GLU A 4 -0.55 1.98 -12.20
C GLU A 4 0.97 1.81 -12.35
N ASP A 5 1.61 2.66 -13.17
CA ASP A 5 3.06 2.63 -13.38
C ASP A 5 3.82 2.89 -12.07
N ALA A 6 3.37 3.86 -11.26
CA ALA A 6 4.00 4.15 -9.98
C ALA A 6 3.98 2.94 -9.03
N PHE A 7 2.86 2.21 -8.98
CA PHE A 7 2.75 0.98 -8.18
C PHE A 7 3.63 -0.14 -8.72
N LEU A 8 3.67 -0.34 -10.05
CA LEU A 8 4.50 -1.36 -10.67
C LEU A 8 6.00 -1.06 -10.53
N ASP A 9 6.40 0.21 -10.61
CA ASP A 9 7.77 0.66 -10.38
C ASP A 9 8.19 0.36 -8.94
N GLN A 10 7.36 0.76 -7.96
CA GLN A 10 7.62 0.47 -6.55
C GLN A 10 7.62 -1.04 -6.25
N ALA A 11 6.80 -1.83 -6.96
CA ALA A 11 6.79 -3.28 -6.83
C ALA A 11 8.11 -3.90 -7.29
N ARG A 12 8.67 -3.41 -8.41
CA ARG A 12 9.99 -3.85 -8.90
C ARG A 12 11.10 -3.51 -7.90
N SER A 13 11.10 -2.29 -7.34
CA SER A 13 12.06 -1.89 -6.31
C SER A 13 11.96 -2.75 -5.05
N ASN A 14 10.75 -2.99 -4.53
CA ASN A 14 10.58 -3.85 -3.35
C ASN A 14 11.04 -5.30 -3.61
N ARG A 15 10.78 -5.82 -4.81
CA ARG A 15 11.26 -7.16 -5.19
C ARG A 15 12.80 -7.22 -5.20
N SER A 16 13.48 -6.23 -5.79
CA SER A 16 14.94 -6.18 -5.82
C SER A 16 15.56 -6.02 -4.42
N LEU A 17 14.82 -5.43 -3.48
CA LEU A 17 15.24 -5.25 -2.08
C LEU A 17 14.86 -6.45 -1.18
N GLY A 18 14.43 -7.58 -1.75
CA GLY A 18 14.12 -8.78 -0.97
C GLY A 18 12.76 -8.76 -0.27
N SER A 19 11.82 -7.91 -0.71
CA SER A 19 10.44 -7.83 -0.19
C SER A 19 9.41 -8.36 -1.20
N PRO A 20 9.41 -9.68 -1.51
CA PRO A 20 8.54 -10.26 -2.55
C PRO A 20 7.05 -10.18 -2.22
N PHE A 21 6.69 -10.24 -0.93
CA PHE A 21 5.30 -10.09 -0.49
C PHE A 21 4.78 -8.67 -0.78
N THR A 22 5.53 -7.65 -0.35
CA THR A 22 5.21 -6.24 -0.62
C THR A 22 5.09 -5.98 -2.12
N ALA A 23 5.99 -6.54 -2.92
CA ALA A 23 5.91 -6.45 -4.38
C ALA A 23 4.63 -7.08 -4.94
N LYS A 24 4.18 -8.21 -4.37
CA LYS A 24 2.91 -8.87 -4.75
C LYS A 24 1.71 -7.99 -4.42
N VAL A 25 1.66 -7.40 -3.22
CA VAL A 25 0.60 -6.47 -2.82
C VAL A 25 0.51 -5.30 -3.80
N LEU A 26 1.64 -4.63 -4.07
CA LEU A 26 1.68 -3.50 -5.01
C LEU A 26 1.24 -3.87 -6.43
N THR A 27 1.67 -5.04 -6.91
CA THR A 27 1.28 -5.55 -8.24
C THR A 27 -0.22 -5.81 -8.31
N LEU A 28 -0.82 -6.37 -7.26
CA LEU A 28 -2.26 -6.63 -7.22
C LEU A 28 -3.06 -5.33 -7.11
N VAL A 29 -2.62 -4.38 -6.28
CA VAL A 29 -3.25 -3.06 -6.19
C VAL A 29 -3.22 -2.39 -7.56
N ALA A 30 -2.08 -2.38 -8.26
CA ALA A 30 -1.97 -1.78 -9.61
C ALA A 30 -3.03 -2.30 -10.58
N ARG A 31 -3.30 -3.61 -10.58
CA ARG A 31 -4.33 -4.25 -11.43
C ARG A 31 -5.77 -3.92 -11.03
N ARG A 32 -5.97 -3.38 -9.83
CA ARG A 32 -7.26 -3.13 -9.18
C ARG A 32 -7.56 -1.64 -8.96
N LEU A 33 -6.74 -0.74 -9.50
CA LEU A 33 -6.94 0.72 -9.46
C LEU A 33 -8.10 1.15 -10.36
N LYS A 34 -9.32 0.71 -10.04
CA LYS A 34 -10.55 1.15 -10.72
C LYS A 34 -11.28 2.16 -9.84
N PRO A 35 -11.85 3.23 -10.43
CA PRO A 35 -12.83 4.09 -9.76
C PRO A 35 -13.87 3.26 -9.00
N GLY A 36 -14.21 3.66 -7.77
CA GLY A 36 -15.18 2.93 -6.96
C GLY A 36 -14.95 2.96 -5.44
N THR A 37 -13.78 3.39 -4.97
CA THR A 37 -13.55 3.69 -3.55
C THR A 37 -12.97 5.10 -3.39
N PRO A 38 -13.29 5.83 -2.30
CA PRO A 38 -12.72 7.15 -2.08
C PRO A 38 -11.18 7.14 -2.02
N VAL A 39 -10.58 6.04 -1.55
CA VAL A 39 -9.12 5.85 -1.54
C VAL A 39 -8.54 5.85 -2.95
N VAL A 40 -9.12 5.07 -3.87
CA VAL A 40 -8.65 5.00 -5.26
C VAL A 40 -8.90 6.32 -5.98
N GLU A 41 -10.09 6.92 -5.81
CA GLU A 41 -10.40 8.24 -6.35
C GLU A 41 -9.39 9.30 -5.90
N ARG A 42 -9.03 9.28 -4.62
CA ARG A 42 -8.07 10.24 -4.06
C ARG A 42 -6.67 10.09 -4.66
N MET A 43 -6.23 8.86 -4.91
CA MET A 43 -4.95 8.60 -5.57
C MET A 43 -4.98 8.96 -7.06
N LEU A 44 -6.08 8.68 -7.76
CA LEU A 44 -6.26 9.00 -9.18
C LEU A 44 -6.27 10.53 -9.41
N HIS A 45 -6.87 11.29 -8.51
CA HIS A 45 -6.94 12.76 -8.59
C HIS A 45 -5.80 13.48 -7.85
N TRP A 46 -4.76 12.77 -7.43
CA TRP A 46 -3.63 13.38 -6.72
C TRP A 46 -2.92 14.43 -7.59
N ARG A 47 -2.78 15.65 -7.08
CA ARG A 47 -2.04 16.72 -7.75
C ARG A 47 -0.55 16.65 -7.41
N GLY A 48 0.30 16.62 -8.43
CA GLY A 48 1.77 16.60 -8.28
C GLY A 48 2.40 15.27 -8.68
N ASP A 49 3.69 15.11 -8.35
CA ASP A 49 4.42 13.88 -8.66
C ASP A 49 4.01 12.76 -7.69
N ILE A 50 3.38 11.71 -8.22
CA ILE A 50 2.93 10.54 -7.45
C ILE A 50 4.01 9.48 -7.23
N SER A 51 5.15 9.62 -7.91
CA SER A 51 6.27 8.68 -7.82
C SER A 51 7.01 8.78 -6.49
N ASN A 52 8.00 7.91 -6.29
CA ASN A 52 8.88 7.92 -5.11
C ASN A 52 9.67 9.23 -4.93
N ARG A 53 9.75 10.11 -5.95
CA ARG A 53 10.38 11.44 -5.87
C ARG A 53 9.45 12.53 -5.37
N GLY A 54 8.15 12.28 -5.31
CA GLY A 54 7.14 13.22 -4.83
C GLY A 54 6.33 12.64 -3.67
N ALA A 55 5.05 12.45 -3.89
CA ALA A 55 4.11 11.96 -2.90
C ALA A 55 4.37 10.49 -2.52
N SER A 56 4.97 9.69 -3.40
CA SER A 56 5.22 8.26 -3.15
C SER A 56 3.96 7.50 -2.72
N LEU A 57 2.86 7.70 -3.46
CA LEU A 57 1.55 7.10 -3.14
C LEU A 57 1.59 5.58 -2.90
N PRO A 58 2.36 4.79 -3.67
CA PRO A 58 2.46 3.35 -3.41
C PRO A 58 2.98 3.03 -2.00
N LEU A 59 3.94 3.81 -1.48
CA LEU A 59 4.47 3.62 -0.12
C LEU A 59 3.51 4.14 0.95
N ARG A 60 2.82 5.26 0.71
CA ARG A 60 1.80 5.77 1.63
C ARG A 60 0.67 4.76 1.83
N LEU A 61 0.16 4.20 0.73
CA LEU A 61 -0.87 3.17 0.81
C LEU A 61 -0.37 1.92 1.53
N LEU A 62 0.86 1.47 1.27
CA LEU A 62 1.46 0.35 1.99
C LEU A 62 1.55 0.61 3.50
N GLY A 63 1.91 1.83 3.90
CA GLY A 63 1.92 2.25 5.30
C GLY A 63 0.55 2.08 5.96
N GLY A 64 -0.50 2.59 5.31
CA GLY A 64 -1.87 2.43 5.79
C GLY A 64 -2.33 0.97 5.87
N LEU A 65 -2.08 0.17 4.81
CA LEU A 65 -2.39 -1.25 4.82
C LEU A 65 -1.65 -2.00 5.92
N HIS A 66 -0.38 -1.68 6.16
CA HIS A 66 0.40 -2.28 7.24
C HIS A 66 -0.12 -1.86 8.62
N ALA A 67 -0.52 -0.59 8.80
CA ALA A 67 -1.13 -0.12 10.03
C ALA A 67 -2.43 -0.87 10.36
N LEU A 68 -3.27 -1.17 9.36
CA LEU A 68 -4.47 -1.99 9.54
C LEU A 68 -4.15 -3.41 10.01
N VAL A 69 -3.04 -3.99 9.54
CA VAL A 69 -2.57 -5.32 9.97
C VAL A 69 -2.04 -5.27 11.40
N LEU A 70 -1.20 -4.28 11.73
CA LEU A 70 -0.60 -4.14 13.06
C LEU A 70 -1.64 -3.86 14.15
N THR A 71 -2.67 -3.08 13.81
CA THR A 71 -3.79 -2.77 14.73
C THR A 71 -4.84 -3.88 14.80
N GLY A 72 -4.77 -4.86 13.90
CA GLY A 72 -5.81 -5.89 13.76
C GLY A 72 -7.15 -5.36 13.24
N ALA A 73 -7.19 -4.13 12.73
CA ALA A 73 -8.42 -3.47 12.28
C ALA A 73 -9.05 -4.16 11.06
N CYS A 74 -8.23 -4.81 10.21
CA CYS A 74 -8.70 -5.58 9.07
C CYS A 74 -8.23 -7.05 9.19
N PRO A 75 -9.03 -7.93 9.82
CA PRO A 75 -8.66 -9.34 10.03
C PRO A 75 -8.41 -10.11 8.73
N GLU A 76 -9.16 -9.81 7.67
CA GLU A 76 -9.02 -10.43 6.35
C GLU A 76 -7.66 -10.12 5.72
N LEU A 77 -7.21 -8.87 5.87
CA LEU A 77 -5.90 -8.44 5.42
C LEU A 77 -4.80 -9.00 6.32
N ALA A 78 -4.98 -8.99 7.64
CA ALA A 78 -4.01 -9.54 8.59
C ALA A 78 -3.74 -11.02 8.35
N ALA A 79 -4.78 -11.81 8.04
CA ALA A 79 -4.66 -13.22 7.69
C ALA A 79 -3.87 -13.49 6.38
N CYS A 80 -3.65 -12.45 5.57
CA CYS A 80 -2.88 -12.52 4.33
C CYS A 80 -1.41 -12.08 4.51
N TYR A 81 -1.07 -11.42 5.62
CA TYR A 81 0.27 -10.89 5.87
C TYR A 81 1.17 -11.90 6.60
N PRO A 82 2.51 -11.83 6.43
CA PRO A 82 3.45 -12.62 7.21
C PRO A 82 3.21 -12.46 8.73
N PRO A 83 3.40 -13.53 9.55
CA PRO A 83 4.01 -14.82 9.22
C PRO A 83 3.07 -15.85 8.58
N ASN A 84 1.83 -15.49 8.24
CA ASN A 84 0.89 -16.41 7.60
C ASN A 84 1.43 -16.92 6.25
N LEU A 85 0.97 -18.11 5.85
CA LEU A 85 1.25 -18.65 4.50
C LEU A 85 0.80 -17.64 3.44
N CYS A 86 1.70 -17.36 2.48
CA CYS A 86 1.44 -16.42 1.41
C CYS A 86 0.18 -16.83 0.64
N PRO A 87 -0.91 -16.05 0.71
CA PRO A 87 -2.18 -16.44 0.09
C PRO A 87 -2.10 -16.37 -1.43
N GLY A 88 -3.02 -17.08 -2.10
CA GLY A 88 -3.26 -16.90 -3.55
C GLY A 88 -3.65 -15.46 -3.90
N GLU A 89 -3.49 -15.09 -5.18
CA GLU A 89 -3.82 -13.73 -5.65
C GLU A 89 -5.30 -13.36 -5.44
N GLU A 90 -6.21 -14.33 -5.54
CA GLU A 90 -7.64 -14.12 -5.33
C GLU A 90 -7.96 -13.72 -3.88
N LYS A 91 -7.48 -14.51 -2.90
CA LYS A 91 -7.70 -14.22 -1.48
C LYS A 91 -7.07 -12.88 -1.06
N LEU A 92 -5.83 -12.62 -1.49
CA LEU A 92 -5.18 -11.34 -1.20
C LEU A 92 -5.91 -10.17 -1.87
N GLY A 93 -6.36 -10.36 -3.11
CA GLY A 93 -7.15 -9.36 -3.82
C GLY A 93 -8.45 -9.02 -3.09
N ALA A 94 -9.21 -10.02 -2.64
CA ALA A 94 -10.43 -9.80 -1.87
C ALA A 94 -10.17 -9.06 -0.56
N ALA A 95 -9.11 -9.42 0.16
CA ALA A 95 -8.72 -8.72 1.39
C ALA A 95 -8.31 -7.26 1.14
N LEU A 96 -7.64 -6.98 0.02
CA LEU A 96 -7.32 -5.61 -0.39
C LEU A 96 -8.57 -4.81 -0.76
N ASP A 97 -9.53 -5.41 -1.48
CA ASP A 97 -10.79 -4.77 -1.82
C ASP A 97 -11.58 -4.42 -0.55
N ILE A 98 -11.60 -5.30 0.46
CA ILE A 98 -12.18 -5.05 1.79
C ILE A 98 -11.46 -3.87 2.45
N ALA A 99 -10.11 -3.89 2.50
CA ALA A 99 -9.33 -2.82 3.10
C ALA A 99 -9.63 -1.45 2.48
N LEU A 100 -9.66 -1.37 1.15
CA LEU A 100 -9.90 -0.13 0.41
C LEU A 100 -11.33 0.40 0.55
N ARG A 101 -12.29 -0.48 0.84
CA ARG A 101 -13.71 -0.13 0.99
C ARG A 101 -14.05 0.23 2.44
N ASP A 102 -13.71 -0.65 3.37
CA ASP A 102 -14.21 -0.60 4.76
C ASP A 102 -13.29 0.21 5.69
N HIS A 103 -12.03 0.42 5.30
CA HIS A 103 -11.05 1.19 6.08
C HIS A 103 -10.61 2.48 5.38
N THR A 104 -11.55 3.09 4.65
CA THR A 104 -11.32 4.28 3.83
C THR A 104 -10.69 5.43 4.61
N GLU A 105 -11.22 5.77 5.80
CA GLU A 105 -10.75 6.93 6.58
C GLU A 105 -9.29 6.79 6.98
N VAL A 106 -8.90 5.62 7.49
CA VAL A 106 -7.50 5.33 7.86
C VAL A 106 -6.60 5.42 6.64
N LEU A 107 -7.00 4.82 5.52
CA LEU A 107 -6.18 4.83 4.31
C LEU A 107 -6.05 6.23 3.71
N LEU A 108 -7.11 7.04 3.74
CA LEU A 108 -7.07 8.43 3.30
C LEU A 108 -6.14 9.27 4.19
N ASP A 109 -6.18 9.09 5.51
CA ASP A 109 -5.28 9.77 6.43
C ASP A 109 -3.81 9.47 6.12
N TRP A 110 -3.47 8.19 5.90
CA TRP A 110 -2.13 7.77 5.47
C TRP A 110 -1.73 8.30 4.08
N LEU A 111 -2.69 8.49 3.18
CA LEU A 111 -2.42 9.10 1.88
C LEU A 111 -2.13 10.59 1.99
N GLU A 112 -2.83 11.33 2.85
CA GLU A 112 -2.60 12.77 3.05
C GLU A 112 -1.33 13.03 3.87
N HIS A 113 -1.22 12.33 4.99
CA HIS A 113 -0.13 12.43 5.93
C HIS A 113 0.80 11.25 5.66
N ALA A 114 1.81 11.47 4.81
CA ALA A 114 2.98 10.57 4.84
C ALA A 114 3.39 10.43 6.31
N PRO A 115 3.76 9.22 6.79
CA PRO A 115 4.30 9.09 8.14
C PRO A 115 5.40 10.15 8.28
N GLN A 116 5.29 11.05 9.25
CA GLN A 116 6.31 12.06 9.44
C GLN A 116 7.64 11.32 9.63
N THR A 117 8.48 11.31 8.61
CA THR A 117 9.78 10.63 8.60
C THR A 117 10.79 11.45 9.40
N ASN A 118 10.51 11.65 10.69
CA ASN A 118 11.56 11.80 11.70
C ASN A 118 11.85 10.48 12.43
N GLU A 119 11.22 9.37 12.05
CA GLU A 119 11.58 8.05 12.61
C GLU A 119 12.60 7.27 11.76
N VAL A 120 12.93 7.75 10.54
CA VAL A 120 13.96 7.12 9.68
C VAL A 120 15.40 7.53 10.06
N ARG A 121 15.60 8.14 11.24
CA ARG A 121 16.94 8.27 11.86
C ARG A 121 17.11 7.38 13.11
N ARG A 122 16.39 6.25 13.19
CA ARG A 122 16.70 5.15 14.12
C ARG A 122 16.83 3.76 13.47
N SER A 123 17.04 3.70 12.16
CA SER A 123 17.47 2.46 11.49
C SER A 123 18.71 2.68 10.63
N ALA A 124 19.69 3.38 11.18
CA ALA A 124 21.07 3.34 10.70
C ALA A 124 22.00 3.26 11.93
N VAL A 125 22.69 2.11 12.07
CA VAL A 125 23.85 1.86 12.96
C VAL A 125 23.49 1.93 14.47
N MET A 126 23.63 0.87 15.29
CA MET A 126 24.69 -0.14 15.43
C MET A 126 24.10 -1.41 16.06
#